data_AF-A0A382YI56-F1
#
_entry.id   AF-A0A382YI56-F1
#
_cell.length_a   1.000
_cell.length_b   1.000
_cell.length_c   1.000
_cell.angle_alpha   90.00
_cell.angle_beta   90.00
_cell.angle_gamma   90.00
#
_symmetry.space_group_name_H-M   'P 1'
#
loop_
_entity.id
_entity.type
_entity.pdbx_description
1 polymer ?
#
loop_
_entity_poly.entity_id
_entity_poly.type
_entity_poly.pdbx_seq_one_letter_code
_entity_poly.pdbx_strand_id
1 'polypeptide(L)'
;MKAVTIVVAIINDDLEQVKRCLSSIDRNRFEVIIVCPKNYRTIISLISNELVSFKAKTTNHNSIRGLWREGGKSSTIGWTVFRQSSDIFTV
;
A
#
# COMPACT_ATOMS: atom_id res chain seq x y z
N MET A 1 11.79 -15.65 5.62
CA MET A 1 11.16 -14.80 6.66
C MET A 1 11.19 -13.37 6.16
N LYS A 2 10.05 -12.66 6.12
CA LYS A 2 10.03 -11.25 5.71
C LYS A 2 10.50 -10.40 6.89
N ALA A 3 11.40 -9.45 6.64
CA ALA A 3 12.03 -8.64 7.69
C ALA A 3 11.53 -7.18 7.72
N VAL A 4 10.84 -6.75 6.66
CA VAL A 4 10.35 -5.38 6.49
C VAL A 4 8.92 -5.41 5.94
N THR A 5 8.09 -4.54 6.50
CA THR A 5 6.74 -4.22 6.02
C THR A 5 6.77 -2.90 5.27
N ILE A 6 6.20 -2.87 4.07
CA ILE A 6 5.99 -1.66 3.29
C ILE A 6 4.51 -1.31 3.37
N VAL A 7 4.21 -0.18 4.00
CA VAL A 7 2.87 0.39 4.04
C VAL A 7 2.74 1.40 2.90
N VAL A 8 1.91 1.07 1.92
CA VAL A 8 1.63 1.92 0.76
C VAL A 8 0.32 2.66 0.99
N ALA A 9 0.39 3.99 1.08
CA ALA A 9 -0.77 4.86 1.19
C ALA A 9 -1.24 5.30 -0.21
N ILE A 10 -2.51 5.05 -0.53
CA ILE A 10 -3.14 5.50 -1.77
C ILE A 10 -3.93 6.78 -1.54
N ILE A 11 -3.49 7.89 -2.13
CA ILE A 11 -4.17 9.20 -2.06
C ILE A 11 -4.12 9.86 -3.43
N ASN A 12 -5.29 10.20 -3.97
CA ASN A 12 -5.45 11.01 -5.19
C ASN A 12 -4.66 10.49 -6.40
N ASP A 13 -4.38 9.19 -6.44
CA ASP A 13 -3.60 8.55 -7.50
C ASP A 13 -4.51 7.80 -8.48
N ASP A 14 -4.13 7.79 -9.75
CA ASP A 14 -4.77 6.98 -10.78
C ASP A 14 -4.35 5.50 -10.67
N LEU A 15 -5.15 4.62 -11.28
CA LEU A 15 -4.94 3.18 -11.19
C LEU A 15 -3.58 2.73 -11.77
N GLU A 16 -3.10 3.36 -12.84
CA GLU A 16 -1.83 2.99 -13.48
C GLU A 16 -0.64 3.35 -12.61
N GLN A 17 -0.68 4.53 -11.97
CA GLN A 17 0.34 4.94 -11.00
C GLN A 17 0.43 3.98 -9.82
N VAL A 18 -0.72 3.59 -9.26
CA VAL A 18 -0.76 2.61 -8.18
C VAL A 18 -0.22 1.25 -8.64
N LYS A 19 -0.58 0.78 -9.84
CA LYS A 19 -0.06 -0.47 -10.42
C LYS A 19 1.45 -0.44 -10.59
N ARG A 20 2.01 0.67 -11.09
CA ARG A 20 3.47 0.86 -11.24
C ARG A 20 4.19 0.85 -9.89
N CYS A 21 3.63 1.55 -8.89
CA CYS A 21 4.20 1.55 -7.54
C CYS A 21 4.22 0.14 -6.94
N LEU A 22 3.10 -0.59 -7.01
CA LEU A 22 2.99 -1.93 -6.44
C LEU A 22 3.84 -2.97 -7.17
N SER A 23 3.93 -2.90 -8.51
CA SER A 23 4.79 -3.79 -9.30
C SER A 23 6.29 -3.56 -9.06
N SER A 24 6.69 -2.37 -8.60
CA SER A 24 8.08 -2.08 -8.20
C SER A 24 8.51 -2.77 -6.90
N ILE A 25 7.58 -3.34 -6.12
CA ILE A 25 7.86 -3.90 -4.80
C ILE A 25 8.08 -5.42 -4.91
N ASP A 26 9.25 -5.89 -4.47
CA ASP A 26 9.54 -7.33 -4.36
C ASP A 26 8.72 -7.96 -3.20
N ARG A 27 7.57 -8.52 -3.57
CA ARG A 27 6.64 -9.21 -2.67
C ARG A 27 7.20 -10.45 -1.99
N ASN A 28 8.28 -11.04 -2.50
CA ASN A 28 8.90 -12.21 -1.88
C ASN A 28 9.77 -11.78 -0.69
N ARG A 29 10.33 -10.57 -0.76
CA ARG A 29 11.18 -9.99 0.30
C ARG A 29 10.39 -9.22 1.36
N PHE A 30 9.30 -8.57 0.96
CA PHE A 30 8.58 -7.62 1.81
C PHE A 30 7.15 -8.02 2.13
N GLU A 31 6.69 -7.73 3.35
CA GLU A 31 5.24 -7.66 3.63
C GLU A 31 4.73 -6.36 3.03
N VAL A 32 3.60 -6.37 2.35
CA VAL A 32 3.05 -5.16 1.72
C VAL A 32 1.61 -4.97 2.19
N ILE A 33 1.36 -3.81 2.78
CA ILE A 33 0.05 -3.40 3.28
C ILE A 33 -0.37 -2.15 2.53
N ILE A 34 -1.42 -2.28 1.75
CA ILE A 34 -2.03 -1.20 0.98
C ILE A 34 -3.11 -0.58 1.85
N VAL A 35 -3.07 0.74 2.04
CA VAL A 35 -4.08 1.47 2.80
C VAL A 35 -4.63 2.61 1.95
N CYS A 36 -5.95 2.66 1.79
CA CYS A 36 -6.60 3.76 1.10
C CYS A 36 -7.80 4.31 1.90
N PRO A 37 -8.21 5.56 1.62
CA PRO A 37 -9.48 6.05 2.12
C PRO A 37 -10.66 5.32 1.45
N LYS A 38 -11.80 5.20 2.14
CA LYS A 38 -12.95 4.38 1.69
C LYS A 38 -13.52 4.75 0.32
N ASN A 39 -13.44 6.00 -0.10
CA ASN A 39 -13.86 6.45 -1.43
C ASN A 39 -13.06 5.80 -2.57
N TYR A 40 -11.88 5.23 -2.29
CA TYR A 40 -11.03 4.53 -3.26
C TYR A 40 -11.23 3.00 -3.26
N ARG A 41 -12.34 2.49 -2.69
CA ARG A 41 -12.63 1.05 -2.60
C ARG A 41 -12.61 0.34 -3.96
N THR A 42 -13.07 1.02 -5.02
CA THR A 42 -13.08 0.46 -6.38
C THR A 42 -11.67 0.18 -6.90
N ILE A 43 -10.72 1.09 -6.64
CA ILE A 43 -9.30 0.92 -7.01
C ILE A 43 -8.72 -0.28 -6.27
N ILE A 44 -8.99 -0.41 -4.96
CA ILE A 44 -8.56 -1.59 -4.20
C ILE A 44 -9.16 -2.88 -4.77
N SER A 45 -10.44 -2.93 -5.11
CA SER A 45 -11.04 -4.16 -5.66
C SER A 45 -10.39 -4.59 -6.98
N LEU A 46 -10.03 -3.63 -7.84
CA LEU A 46 -9.34 -3.90 -9.10
C LEU A 46 -7.92 -4.44 -8.84
N ILE A 47 -7.19 -3.82 -7.91
CA ILE A 47 -5.85 -4.23 -7.51
C ILE A 47 -5.87 -5.60 -6.83
N SER A 48 -6.83 -5.87 -5.93
CA SER A 48 -6.93 -7.14 -5.20
C SER A 48 -7.19 -8.33 -6.13
N ASN A 49 -7.91 -8.11 -7.24
CA ASN A 49 -8.14 -9.15 -8.25
C ASN A 49 -6.88 -9.47 -9.05
N GLU A 50 -6.01 -8.49 -9.30
CA GLU A 50 -4.76 -8.67 -10.07
C GLU A 50 -3.56 -9.06 -9.19
N LEU A 51 -3.54 -8.63 -7.92
CA LEU A 51 -2.38 -8.69 -7.02
C LEU A 51 -2.72 -9.41 -5.71
N VAL A 52 -3.16 -10.66 -5.84
CA VAL A 52 -3.63 -11.60 -4.80
C VAL A 52 -2.74 -11.69 -3.54
N SER A 53 -1.48 -11.24 -3.62
CA SER A 53 -0.49 -11.33 -2.53
C SER A 53 -0.44 -10.14 -1.57
N PHE A 54 -1.19 -9.06 -1.79
CA PHE A 54 -1.12 -7.86 -0.94
C PHE A 54 -2.26 -7.79 0.08
N LYS A 55 -1.93 -7.34 1.30
CA LYS A 55 -2.94 -7.02 2.32
C LYS A 55 -3.54 -5.66 1.98
N ALA A 56 -4.85 -5.58 1.80
CA ALA A 56 -5.54 -4.34 1.49
C ALA A 56 -6.44 -3.90 2.65
N LYS A 57 -6.40 -2.62 3.00
CA LYS A 57 -7.21 -2.02 4.07
C LYS A 57 -7.80 -0.69 3.63
N THR A 58 -9.04 -0.46 4.01
CA THR A 58 -9.71 0.84 3.84
C THR A 58 -9.85 1.54 5.18
N THR A 59 -9.85 2.88 5.18
CA THR A 59 -10.04 3.68 6.40
C THR A 59 -10.85 4.95 6.11
N ASN A 60 -11.37 5.58 7.17
CA ASN A 60 -12.06 6.88 7.09
C ASN A 60 -11.06 8.06 7.06
N HIS A 61 -9.76 7.79 7.21
CA HIS A 61 -8.74 8.83 7.13
C HIS A 61 -8.45 9.23 5.68
N ASN A 62 -8.38 10.54 5.43
CA ASN A 62 -8.03 11.09 4.12
C ASN A 62 -6.61 11.68 4.06
N SER A 63 -5.93 11.77 5.21
CA SER A 63 -4.55 12.27 5.26
C SER A 63 -3.54 11.14 5.18
N ILE A 64 -2.39 11.40 4.53
CA ILE A 64 -1.32 10.42 4.35
C ILE A 64 -0.83 9.84 5.67
N ARG A 65 -0.66 10.70 6.68
CA ARG A 65 -0.29 10.28 8.04
C ARG A 65 -1.35 9.36 8.67
N GLY A 66 -2.63 9.62 8.42
CA GLY A 66 -3.72 8.77 8.90
C GLY A 66 -3.71 7.38 8.26
N LEU A 67 -3.43 7.31 6.95
CA LEU A 67 -3.31 6.04 6.23
C LEU A 67 -2.10 5.23 6.72
N TRP A 68 -0.93 5.85 6.81
CA TRP A 68 0.28 5.20 7.30
C TRP A 68 0.13 4.68 8.72
N ARG A 69 -0.48 5.45 9.62
CA ARG A 69 -0.75 5.01 10.99
C ARG A 69 -1.63 3.76 11.01
N GLU A 70 -2.66 3.69 10.16
CA GLU A 70 -3.55 2.53 10.09
C GLU A 70 -2.92 1.29 9.46
N GLY A 71 -1.98 1.46 8.52
CA GLY A 71 -1.21 0.37 7.96
C GLY A 71 -0.13 -0.14 8.91
N GLY A 72 0.56 0.76 9.62
CA GLY A 72 1.59 0.43 10.61
C GLY A 72 1.04 -0.43 11.75
N LYS A 73 -0.16 -0.12 12.26
CA LYS A 73 -0.87 -0.97 13.24
C LYS A 73 -1.17 -2.39 12.74
N SER A 74 -1.21 -2.58 11.43
CA SER A 74 -1.47 -3.87 10.79
C SER A 74 -0.19 -4.60 10.37
N SER A 75 0.99 -4.00 10.59
CA SER A 75 2.28 -4.64 10.37
C SER A 75 2.45 -5.82 11.32
N THR A 76 2.95 -6.93 10.80
CA THR A 76 3.28 -8.12 11.60
C THR A 76 4.78 -8.25 11.87
N ILE A 77 5.59 -7.30 11.36
CA ILE A 77 7.06 -7.33 11.38
C ILE A 77 7.61 -6.02 11.97
N GLY A 78 8.79 -6.09 12.59
CA GLY A 78 9.38 -4.99 13.38
C GLY A 78 9.76 -3.74 12.58
N TRP A 79 10.26 -3.87 11.34
CA TRP A 79 10.62 -2.72 10.52
C TRP A 79 9.50 -2.34 9.57
N THR A 80 9.04 -1.09 9.64
CA THR A 80 8.00 -0.55 8.77
C THR A 80 8.54 0.62 7.95
N VAL A 81 8.35 0.54 6.63
CA VAL A 81 8.63 1.61 5.68
C VAL A 81 7.30 2.17 5.20
N PHE A 82 7.17 3.50 5.24
CA PHE A 82 5.98 4.21 4.78
C PHE A 82 6.24 4.78 3.38
N ARG A 83 5.33 4.53 2.45
CA ARG A 83 5.42 4.97 1.05
C ARG A 83 4.09 5.52 0.57
N GLN A 84 4.11 6.51 -0.31
CA GLN A 84 2.95 6.97 -1.07
C GLN A 84 2.88 6.24 -2.41
N SER A 85 1.69 5.97 -2.95
CA SER A 85 1.60 5.33 -4.27
C SER A 85 2.13 6.18 -5.44
N SER A 86 2.33 7.48 -5.25
CA SER A 86 3.04 8.35 -6.19
C SER A 86 4.56 8.20 -6.17
N ASP A 87 5.12 7.58 -5.14
CA ASP A 87 6.57 7.41 -5.05
C ASP A 87 6.99 6.33 -6.05
N ILE A 88 7.58 6.73 -7.18
CA ILE A 88 8.24 5.83 -8.14
C ILE A 88 9.74 5.93 -7.88
N PHE A 89 10.40 4.77 -7.68
CA PHE A 89 11.86 4.73 -7.80
C PHE A 89 12.21 4.93 -9.28
N THR A 90 12.42 6.17 -9.69
CA THR A 90 13.13 6.44 -10.94
C THR A 90 14.58 6.04 -10.72
N VAL A 91 15.05 5.07 -11.51
CA VAL A 91 16.46 4.69 -11.61
C VAL A 91 17.17 5.68 -12.50
#